data_AF-A0A940PM72-F1
#
_entry.id   AF-A0A940PM72-F1
#
_cell.length_a   1.000
_cell.length_b   1.000
_cell.length_c   1.000
_cell.angle_alpha   90.00
_cell.angle_beta   90.00
_cell.angle_gamma   90.00
#
_symmetry.space_group_name_H-M   'P 1'
#
loop_
_entity.id
_entity.type
_entity.pdbx_description
1 polymer ?
#
loop_
_entity_poly.entity_id
_entity_poly.type
_entity_poly.pdbx_seq_one_letter_code
_entity_poly.pdbx_strand_id
1 'polypeptide(L)'
;MKLKTKKTLLKQFISRMLLLLVLISVVSGAIQGYVLYNKINEDTMQQASMIAGTIEHGITETDLASKNIEHQIDLKLELHVRRIVDRLQARSHQNISTEQLFQLRDEMETAGITIIAPQGDDFVNVKSTDAKDVGFSWKTVGRAQIMNSYAAIMKDEVLQDPTVSYTGKGIFTLFAAQAVVHSDKPAFFKYTYYHPPGTDYIISTSIEASEVYNFIQKVGTDTWIASVLEENPYAKEIAVLDPRVFANPSLEKDIYPPLKQVVYGEYKFRNDQDLALLQTGEIQEEHKYIQKINGQSLYKMFLPLNDGKVIYIALDYKKLSAPLKNFSLLLIVSGFVSLIALFMFAASFFNKIYKDIQKIMVQIKQLELGDLTAKSTVSDGGELGELSASTNKMTDTLNQLLTDTHDQATKAQRLSVLLETEANQSVEKVFTISMETTSKARESVEEIFYFIDLIEGHLKNQEYTAMVKEILDRLDHMRQLARDRTNNTTEITITLSDLFKSLHNQSSDLSDISKSLLQHLAKFKLGN
;
A
#
# COMPACT_ATOMS: atom_id res chain seq x y z
N MET A 1 -23.66 39.66 18.74
CA MET A 1 -22.20 39.51 18.58
C MET A 1 -21.82 38.07 18.97
N LYS A 2 -21.62 37.17 18.00
CA LYS A 2 -21.34 35.74 18.27
C LYS A 2 -19.90 35.60 18.79
N LEU A 3 -19.74 35.20 20.05
CA LEU A 3 -18.46 34.81 20.65
C LEU A 3 -17.84 33.67 19.83
N LYS A 4 -16.85 33.99 18.99
CA LYS A 4 -15.99 32.98 18.36
C LYS A 4 -15.26 32.23 19.48
N THR A 5 -15.73 31.03 19.82
CA THR A 5 -15.01 30.08 20.66
C THR A 5 -13.62 29.86 20.06
N LYS A 6 -12.57 30.41 20.68
CA LYS A 6 -11.18 30.19 20.26
C LYS A 6 -10.91 28.67 20.30
N LYS A 7 -10.75 28.05 19.11
CA LYS A 7 -10.34 26.65 19.02
C LYS A 7 -8.98 26.49 19.69
N THR A 8 -8.88 25.62 20.70
CA THR A 8 -7.61 25.29 21.37
C THR A 8 -6.58 24.81 20.35
N LEU A 9 -5.29 25.06 20.61
CA LEU A 9 -4.19 24.64 19.73
C LEU A 9 -4.29 23.15 19.38
N LEU A 10 -4.69 22.31 20.34
CA LEU A 10 -4.96 20.89 20.15
C LEU A 10 -6.02 20.62 19.07
N LYS A 11 -7.17 21.29 19.12
CA LYS A 11 -8.24 21.10 18.11
C LYS A 11 -7.79 21.55 16.73
N GLN A 12 -6.97 22.61 16.64
CA GLN A 12 -6.42 23.07 15.37
C GLN A 12 -5.42 22.07 14.81
N PHE A 13 -4.53 21.54 15.64
CA PHE A 13 -3.55 20.53 15.27
C PHE A 13 -4.22 19.25 14.77
N ILE A 14 -5.12 18.65 15.57
CA ILE A 14 -5.85 17.43 15.21
C ILE A 14 -6.65 17.63 13.91
N SER A 15 -7.34 18.76 13.77
CA SER A 15 -8.12 19.05 12.55
C SER A 15 -7.24 19.20 11.31
N ARG A 16 -6.08 19.85 11.42
CA ARG A 16 -5.13 20.01 10.30
C ARG A 16 -4.48 18.67 9.93
N MET A 17 -4.11 17.88 10.92
CA MET A 17 -3.56 16.54 10.74
C MET A 17 -4.57 15.61 10.06
N LEU A 18 -5.83 15.64 10.51
CA LEU A 18 -6.91 14.87 9.88
C LEU A 18 -7.09 15.28 8.41
N LEU A 19 -7.15 16.58 8.11
CA LEU A 19 -7.26 17.07 6.73
C LEU A 19 -6.09 16.61 5.86
N LEU A 20 -4.87 16.65 6.38
CA LEU A 20 -3.68 16.21 5.69
C LEU A 20 -3.70 14.70 5.43
N LEU A 21 -4.12 13.88 6.41
CA LEU A 21 -4.26 12.44 6.23
C LEU A 21 -5.38 12.07 5.25
N VAL A 22 -6.50 12.80 5.25
CA VAL A 22 -7.56 12.62 4.26
C VAL A 22 -7.03 12.95 2.86
N LEU A 23 -6.28 14.05 2.71
CA LEU A 23 -5.65 14.42 1.44
C LEU A 23 -4.71 13.32 0.95
N ILE A 24 -3.82 12.83 1.83
CA ILE A 24 -2.89 11.72 1.52
C ILE A 24 -3.69 10.47 1.14
N SER A 25 -4.75 10.14 1.88
CA SER A 25 -5.60 8.97 1.60
C SER A 25 -6.24 9.04 0.21
N VAL A 26 -6.76 10.21 -0.17
CA VAL A 26 -7.40 10.42 -1.47
C VAL A 26 -6.36 10.33 -2.59
N VAL A 27 -5.22 11.02 -2.46
CA VAL A 27 -4.15 11.01 -3.47
C VAL A 27 -3.54 9.61 -3.62
N SER A 28 -3.20 8.98 -2.49
CA SER A 28 -2.64 7.63 -2.47
C SER A 28 -3.63 6.61 -3.01
N GLY A 29 -4.91 6.68 -2.61
CA GLY A 29 -5.97 5.82 -3.11
C GLY A 29 -6.20 5.97 -4.62
N ALA A 30 -6.14 7.20 -5.14
CA ALA A 30 -6.24 7.45 -6.58
C ALA A 30 -5.05 6.85 -7.36
N ILE A 31 -3.82 7.08 -6.88
CA ILE A 31 -2.60 6.52 -7.50
C ILE A 31 -2.63 4.99 -7.45
N GLN A 32 -2.91 4.42 -6.28
CA GLN A 32 -3.01 2.97 -6.11
C GLN A 32 -4.08 2.39 -7.03
N GLY A 33 -5.29 2.96 -7.04
CA GLY A 33 -6.38 2.51 -7.92
C GLY A 33 -5.99 2.53 -9.40
N TYR A 34 -5.28 3.56 -9.85
CA TYR A 34 -4.79 3.67 -11.23
C TYR A 34 -3.73 2.62 -11.56
N VAL A 35 -2.67 2.51 -10.75
CA VAL A 35 -1.59 1.52 -10.95
C VAL A 35 -2.16 0.11 -10.98
N LEU A 36 -3.08 -0.15 -10.06
CA LEU A 36 -3.71 -1.44 -9.89
C LEU A 36 -4.62 -1.83 -11.05
N TYR A 37 -5.42 -0.89 -11.56
CA TYR A 37 -6.26 -1.13 -12.73
C TYR A 37 -5.43 -1.58 -13.93
N ASN A 38 -4.30 -0.90 -14.17
CA ASN A 38 -3.37 -1.25 -15.24
C ASN A 38 -2.69 -2.60 -14.98
N LYS A 39 -2.22 -2.83 -13.74
CA LYS A 39 -1.50 -4.05 -13.38
C LYS A 39 -2.39 -5.30 -13.44
N ILE A 40 -3.64 -5.19 -12.99
CA ILE A 40 -4.62 -6.28 -13.11
C ILE A 40 -4.80 -6.65 -14.59
N ASN A 41 -4.96 -5.68 -15.49
CA ASN A 41 -5.13 -5.97 -16.91
C ASN A 41 -3.88 -6.64 -17.50
N GLU A 42 -2.69 -6.09 -17.23
CA GLU A 42 -1.42 -6.63 -17.74
C GLU A 42 -1.17 -8.06 -17.25
N ASP A 43 -1.26 -8.32 -15.95
CA ASP A 43 -0.99 -9.63 -15.37
C ASP A 43 -2.06 -10.66 -15.79
N THR A 44 -3.32 -10.22 -15.91
CA THR A 44 -4.40 -11.05 -16.46
C THR A 44 -4.10 -11.43 -17.91
N MET A 45 -3.59 -10.51 -18.73
CA MET A 45 -3.19 -10.80 -20.11
C MET A 45 -2.00 -11.76 -20.18
N GLN A 46 -0.98 -11.59 -19.34
CA GLN A 46 0.15 -12.51 -19.27
C GLN A 46 -0.29 -13.91 -18.86
N GLN A 47 -1.15 -14.01 -17.84
CA GLN A 47 -1.68 -15.31 -17.40
C GLN A 47 -2.54 -15.97 -18.48
N ALA A 48 -3.37 -15.20 -19.19
CA ALA A 48 -4.13 -15.70 -20.33
C ALA A 48 -3.21 -16.23 -21.44
N SER A 49 -2.17 -15.47 -21.81
CA SER A 49 -1.21 -15.88 -22.84
C SER A 49 -0.43 -17.14 -22.44
N MET A 50 -0.07 -17.32 -21.16
CA MET A 50 0.58 -18.56 -20.69
C MET A 50 -0.35 -19.78 -20.81
N ILE A 51 -1.61 -19.64 -20.39
CA ILE A 51 -2.62 -20.69 -20.53
C ILE A 51 -2.82 -21.02 -22.01
N ALA A 52 -2.94 -19.99 -22.84
CA ALA A 52 -3.15 -20.14 -24.27
C ALA A 52 -1.97 -20.78 -24.99
N GLY A 53 -0.73 -20.42 -24.66
CA GLY A 53 0.46 -21.07 -25.21
C GLY A 53 0.57 -22.55 -24.81
N THR A 54 0.16 -22.88 -23.58
CA THR A 54 0.05 -24.29 -23.16
C THR A 54 -1.01 -25.03 -23.99
N ILE A 55 -2.12 -24.35 -24.30
CA ILE A 55 -3.19 -24.93 -25.10
C ILE A 55 -2.76 -25.14 -26.55
N GLU A 56 -2.15 -24.12 -27.15
CA GLU A 56 -1.60 -24.16 -28.49
C GLU A 56 -0.59 -25.28 -28.64
N HIS A 57 0.33 -25.42 -27.68
CA HIS A 57 1.32 -26.48 -27.70
C HIS A 57 0.67 -27.88 -27.65
N GLY A 58 -0.30 -28.10 -26.76
CA GLY A 58 -1.02 -29.38 -26.68
C GLY A 58 -1.82 -29.71 -27.93
N ILE A 59 -2.48 -28.73 -28.55
CA ILE A 59 -3.18 -28.91 -29.84
C ILE A 59 -2.18 -29.26 -30.95
N THR A 60 -1.07 -28.53 -31.02
CA THR A 60 -0.05 -28.73 -32.06
C THR A 60 0.59 -30.11 -31.94
N GLU A 61 0.96 -30.54 -30.72
CA GLU A 61 1.57 -31.85 -30.48
C GLU A 61 0.58 -33.01 -30.77
N THR A 62 -0.69 -32.88 -30.36
CA THR A 62 -1.71 -33.91 -30.63
C THR A 62 -2.07 -34.01 -32.11
N ASP A 63 -2.14 -32.88 -32.82
CA ASP A 63 -2.35 -32.85 -34.26
C ASP A 63 -1.14 -33.43 -35.02
N LEU A 64 0.09 -33.08 -34.62
CA LEU A 64 1.31 -33.65 -35.17
C LEU A 64 1.40 -35.16 -34.93
N ALA A 65 1.08 -35.63 -33.73
CA ALA A 65 1.02 -37.06 -33.41
C ALA A 65 0.00 -37.78 -34.27
N SER A 66 -1.20 -37.21 -34.44
CA SER A 66 -2.26 -37.76 -35.29
C SER A 66 -1.82 -37.85 -36.76
N LYS A 67 -1.22 -36.78 -37.29
CA LYS A 67 -0.66 -36.74 -38.65
C LYS A 67 0.47 -37.75 -38.85
N ASN A 68 1.34 -37.94 -37.84
CA ASN A 68 2.41 -38.94 -37.91
C ASN A 68 1.88 -40.37 -37.89
N ILE A 69 0.85 -40.66 -37.08
CA ILE A 69 0.17 -41.97 -37.09
C ILE A 69 -0.46 -42.22 -38.46
N GLU A 70 -1.19 -41.24 -39.00
CA GLU A 70 -1.76 -41.30 -40.34
C GLU A 70 -0.69 -41.58 -41.41
N HIS A 71 0.45 -40.89 -41.34
CA HIS A 71 1.57 -41.07 -42.27
C HIS A 71 2.20 -42.47 -42.18
N GLN A 72 2.35 -43.05 -40.98
CA GLN A 72 2.84 -44.43 -40.86
C GLN A 72 1.87 -45.43 -41.51
N ILE A 73 0.57 -45.17 -41.44
CA ILE A 73 -0.44 -45.98 -42.12
C ILE A 73 -0.34 -45.80 -43.64
N ASP A 74 -0.10 -44.58 -44.12
CA ASP A 74 0.11 -44.31 -45.55
C ASP A 74 1.27 -45.15 -46.11
N LEU A 75 2.42 -45.15 -45.42
CA LEU A 75 3.59 -45.92 -45.81
C LEU A 75 3.35 -47.43 -45.77
N LYS A 76 2.60 -47.93 -44.76
CA LYS A 76 2.22 -49.34 -44.67
C LYS A 76 1.32 -49.74 -45.84
N LEU A 77 0.33 -48.91 -46.18
CA LEU A 77 -0.57 -49.17 -47.32
C LEU A 77 0.16 -49.13 -48.65
N GLU A 78 1.10 -48.21 -48.84
CA GLU A 78 1.97 -48.19 -50.02
C GLU A 78 2.77 -49.50 -50.14
N LEU A 79 3.38 -49.95 -49.04
CA LEU A 79 4.12 -51.21 -49.03
C LEU A 79 3.21 -52.39 -49.41
N HIS A 80 2.01 -52.46 -48.83
CA HIS A 80 1.04 -53.51 -49.12
C HIS A 80 0.61 -53.49 -50.59
N VAL A 81 0.23 -52.33 -51.15
CA VAL A 81 -0.25 -52.25 -52.54
C VAL A 81 0.85 -52.59 -53.54
N ARG A 82 2.09 -52.15 -53.30
CA ARG A 82 3.24 -52.53 -54.15
C ARG A 82 3.51 -54.03 -54.07
N ARG A 83 3.42 -54.62 -52.88
CA ARG A 83 3.59 -56.07 -52.69
C ARG A 83 2.50 -56.88 -53.39
N ILE A 84 1.25 -56.43 -53.36
CA ILE A 84 0.13 -57.05 -54.09
C ILE A 84 0.42 -57.05 -55.59
N VAL A 85 0.90 -55.94 -56.13
CA VAL A 85 1.25 -55.81 -57.55
C VAL A 85 2.40 -56.74 -57.95
N ASP A 86 3.46 -56.81 -57.13
CA ASP A 86 4.60 -57.71 -57.36
C ASP A 86 4.18 -59.19 -57.40
N ARG A 87 3.13 -59.56 -56.65
CA ARG A 87 2.54 -60.90 -56.61
C ARG A 87 1.61 -61.17 -57.80
N LEU A 88 0.82 -60.19 -58.20
CA LEU A 88 -0.12 -60.32 -59.33
C LEU A 88 0.60 -60.58 -60.65
N GLN A 89 1.73 -59.87 -60.90
CA GLN A 89 2.52 -59.97 -62.14
C GLN A 89 1.71 -59.82 -63.44
N ALA A 90 0.51 -59.25 -63.37
CA ALA A 90 -0.40 -59.07 -64.49
C ALA A 90 -0.19 -57.69 -65.12
N ARG A 91 0.07 -57.68 -66.44
CA ARG A 91 0.20 -56.43 -67.22
C ARG A 91 -1.14 -55.83 -67.67
N SER A 92 -2.19 -56.64 -67.72
CA SER A 92 -3.54 -56.20 -68.08
C SER A 92 -4.56 -56.67 -67.05
N HIS A 93 -5.53 -55.81 -66.73
CA HIS A 93 -6.64 -56.12 -65.83
C HIS A 93 -7.46 -57.34 -66.27
N GLN A 94 -7.48 -57.66 -67.57
CA GLN A 94 -8.19 -58.83 -68.09
C GLN A 94 -7.59 -60.16 -67.60
N ASN A 95 -6.30 -60.15 -67.26
CA ASN A 95 -5.57 -61.32 -66.77
C ASN A 95 -5.64 -61.46 -65.24
N ILE A 96 -6.41 -60.61 -64.55
CA ILE A 96 -6.58 -60.64 -63.10
C ILE A 96 -7.91 -61.30 -62.77
N SER A 97 -7.86 -62.42 -62.05
CA SER A 97 -9.04 -63.11 -61.53
C SER A 97 -9.45 -62.57 -60.17
N THR A 98 -10.74 -62.67 -59.84
CA THR A 98 -11.26 -62.24 -58.54
C THR A 98 -10.74 -63.15 -57.41
N GLU A 99 -10.52 -64.43 -57.70
CA GLU A 99 -9.96 -65.42 -56.77
C GLU A 99 -8.52 -65.05 -56.34
N GLN A 100 -7.70 -64.56 -57.28
CA GLN A 100 -6.36 -64.03 -56.96
C GLN A 100 -6.44 -62.82 -56.02
N LEU A 101 -7.41 -61.92 -56.23
CA LEU A 101 -7.60 -60.77 -55.36
C LEU A 101 -8.02 -61.18 -53.95
N PHE A 102 -8.90 -62.19 -53.80
CA PHE A 102 -9.27 -62.72 -52.48
C PHE A 102 -8.07 -63.33 -51.74
N GLN A 103 -7.25 -64.13 -52.44
CA GLN A 103 -6.03 -64.71 -51.84
C GLN A 103 -5.05 -63.63 -51.38
N LEU A 104 -4.82 -62.60 -52.19
CA LEU A 104 -3.90 -61.51 -51.86
C LEU A 104 -4.44 -60.60 -50.76
N ARG A 105 -5.75 -60.37 -50.70
CA ARG A 105 -6.39 -59.65 -49.60
C ARG A 105 -6.15 -60.37 -48.28
N ASP A 106 -6.36 -61.68 -48.26
CA ASP A 106 -6.20 -62.50 -47.06
C ASP A 106 -4.72 -62.64 -46.66
N GLU A 107 -3.78 -62.77 -47.62
CA GLU A 107 -2.32 -62.80 -47.35
C GLU A 107 -1.81 -61.46 -46.78
N MET A 108 -2.35 -60.34 -47.25
CA MET A 108 -1.88 -58.99 -46.88
C MET A 108 -2.69 -58.35 -45.75
N GLU A 109 -3.67 -59.07 -45.20
CA GLU A 109 -4.59 -58.61 -44.16
C GLU A 109 -5.23 -57.24 -44.49
N THR A 110 -5.63 -57.06 -45.76
CA THR A 110 -6.31 -55.83 -46.21
C THR A 110 -7.83 -56.01 -46.16
N ALA A 111 -8.57 -54.91 -46.02
CA ALA A 111 -10.02 -54.96 -46.01
C ALA A 111 -10.61 -55.24 -47.40
N GLY A 112 -9.97 -54.72 -48.44
CA GLY A 112 -10.39 -54.96 -49.81
C GLY A 112 -9.35 -54.55 -50.84
N ILE A 113 -9.44 -55.19 -52.00
CA ILE A 113 -8.62 -54.91 -53.18
C ILE A 113 -9.55 -54.71 -54.37
N THR A 114 -9.37 -53.61 -55.09
CA THR A 114 -10.17 -53.25 -56.27
C THR A 114 -9.25 -52.90 -57.44
N ILE A 115 -9.55 -53.44 -58.62
CA ILE A 115 -8.91 -53.08 -59.89
C ILE A 115 -9.81 -52.09 -60.61
N ILE A 116 -9.24 -50.96 -60.97
CA ILE A 116 -9.91 -49.83 -61.62
C ILE A 116 -9.27 -49.66 -63.00
N ALA A 117 -10.08 -49.65 -64.05
CA ALA A 117 -9.58 -49.49 -65.41
C ALA A 117 -10.33 -48.37 -66.14
N PRO A 118 -9.66 -47.64 -67.05
CA PRO A 118 -10.30 -46.63 -67.87
C PRO A 118 -11.28 -47.28 -68.85
N GLN A 119 -12.50 -46.72 -68.93
CA GLN A 119 -13.52 -47.10 -69.89
C GLN A 119 -14.10 -45.83 -70.55
N GLY A 120 -13.52 -45.45 -71.69
CA GLY A 120 -13.91 -44.21 -72.38
C GLY A 120 -13.49 -42.96 -71.59
N ASP A 121 -14.48 -42.17 -71.16
CA ASP A 121 -14.30 -40.95 -70.34
C ASP A 121 -14.50 -41.20 -68.83
N ASP A 122 -14.51 -42.46 -68.40
CA ASP A 122 -14.75 -42.89 -67.03
C ASP A 122 -13.65 -43.83 -66.52
N PHE A 123 -13.60 -43.98 -65.20
CA PHE A 123 -12.88 -45.05 -64.52
C PHE A 123 -13.92 -45.97 -63.88
N VAL A 124 -13.78 -47.27 -64.11
CA VAL A 124 -14.74 -48.27 -63.61
C VAL A 124 -14.02 -49.32 -62.79
N ASN A 125 -14.60 -49.69 -61.66
CA ASN A 125 -14.14 -50.81 -60.85
C ASN A 125 -14.44 -52.13 -61.60
N VAL A 126 -13.44 -52.70 -62.27
CA VAL A 126 -13.62 -53.88 -63.14
C VAL A 126 -13.54 -55.20 -62.39
N LYS A 127 -12.82 -55.24 -61.26
CA LYS A 127 -12.69 -56.39 -60.36
C LYS A 127 -12.56 -55.90 -58.92
N SER A 128 -13.16 -56.60 -57.96
CA SER A 128 -12.99 -56.28 -56.54
C SER A 128 -13.22 -57.51 -55.68
N THR A 129 -12.62 -57.53 -54.49
CA THR A 129 -12.96 -58.45 -53.41
C THR A 129 -14.29 -58.11 -52.73
N ASP A 130 -14.85 -56.92 -52.99
CA ASP A 130 -16.23 -56.59 -52.66
C ASP A 130 -17.11 -56.64 -53.92
N ALA A 131 -18.10 -57.52 -53.91
CA ALA A 131 -19.03 -57.66 -55.02
C ALA A 131 -19.86 -56.39 -55.28
N LYS A 132 -20.06 -55.54 -54.26
CA LYS A 132 -20.80 -54.27 -54.41
C LYS A 132 -20.00 -53.20 -55.16
N ASP A 133 -18.67 -53.31 -55.16
CA ASP A 133 -17.78 -52.36 -55.82
C ASP A 133 -17.67 -52.62 -57.33
N VAL A 134 -17.95 -53.83 -57.82
CA VAL A 134 -17.77 -54.18 -59.23
C VAL A 134 -18.81 -53.47 -60.09
N GLY A 135 -18.34 -52.79 -61.14
CA GLY A 135 -19.17 -51.97 -62.04
C GLY A 135 -19.44 -50.56 -61.51
N PHE A 136 -18.88 -50.18 -60.37
CA PHE A 136 -18.97 -48.82 -59.86
C PHE A 136 -18.29 -47.82 -60.80
N SER A 137 -19.05 -46.82 -61.25
CA SER A 137 -18.61 -45.75 -62.16
C SER A 137 -18.22 -44.51 -61.37
N TRP A 138 -16.97 -44.08 -61.48
CA TRP A 138 -16.47 -42.91 -60.75
C TRP A 138 -17.02 -41.59 -61.29
N LYS A 139 -17.55 -41.57 -62.51
CA LYS A 139 -18.31 -40.45 -63.10
C LYS A 139 -19.62 -40.15 -62.37
N THR A 140 -20.28 -41.16 -61.77
CA THR A 140 -21.61 -40.99 -61.13
C THR A 140 -21.57 -40.24 -59.80
N VAL A 141 -20.40 -40.12 -59.16
CA VAL A 141 -20.27 -39.53 -57.82
C VAL A 141 -20.05 -38.02 -57.86
N GLY A 142 -20.00 -37.38 -59.04
CA GLY A 142 -19.71 -35.94 -59.16
C GLY A 142 -18.31 -35.55 -58.66
N ARG A 143 -17.39 -36.52 -58.52
CA ARG A 143 -16.04 -36.34 -57.97
C ARG A 143 -15.00 -36.19 -59.06
N ALA A 144 -15.09 -35.09 -59.80
CA ALA A 144 -14.11 -34.76 -60.85
C ALA A 144 -12.66 -34.77 -60.32
N GLN A 145 -12.44 -34.40 -59.05
CA GLN A 145 -11.12 -34.43 -58.40
C GLN A 145 -10.49 -35.83 -58.35
N ILE A 146 -11.21 -36.86 -57.90
CA ILE A 146 -10.65 -38.23 -57.83
C ILE A 146 -10.34 -38.78 -59.23
N MET A 147 -11.21 -38.51 -60.22
CA MET A 147 -10.96 -38.91 -61.61
C MET A 147 -9.72 -38.22 -62.18
N ASN A 148 -9.52 -36.94 -61.86
CA ASN A 148 -8.29 -36.22 -62.22
C ASN A 148 -7.07 -36.84 -61.54
N SER A 149 -7.19 -37.25 -60.28
CA SER A 149 -6.11 -37.94 -59.55
C SER A 149 -5.74 -39.28 -60.17
N TYR A 150 -6.72 -40.07 -60.62
CA TYR A 150 -6.49 -41.30 -61.38
C TYR A 150 -5.78 -41.05 -62.71
N ALA A 151 -6.25 -40.07 -63.48
CA ALA A 151 -5.62 -39.70 -64.75
C ALA A 151 -4.17 -39.21 -64.57
N ALA A 152 -3.89 -38.48 -63.49
CA ALA A 152 -2.57 -37.98 -63.17
C ALA A 152 -1.60 -39.10 -62.76
N ILE A 153 -2.00 -40.02 -61.86
CA ILE A 153 -1.11 -41.15 -61.49
C ILE A 153 -0.87 -42.13 -62.64
N MET A 154 -1.82 -42.26 -63.58
CA MET A 154 -1.60 -43.04 -64.80
C MET A 154 -0.51 -42.46 -65.70
N LYS A 155 -0.25 -41.15 -65.60
CA LYS A 155 0.80 -40.43 -66.34
C LYS A 155 2.09 -40.24 -65.52
N ASP A 156 2.20 -40.87 -64.35
CA ASP A 156 3.30 -40.65 -63.39
C ASP A 156 3.43 -39.17 -62.92
N GLU A 157 2.35 -38.40 -62.96
CA GLU A 157 2.32 -37.03 -62.45
C GLU A 157 2.21 -37.01 -60.92
N VAL A 158 2.88 -36.05 -60.27
CA VAL A 158 2.78 -35.86 -58.81
C VAL A 158 1.52 -35.06 -58.50
N LEU A 159 0.67 -35.59 -57.63
CA LEU A 159 -0.56 -34.91 -57.21
C LEU A 159 -0.24 -33.74 -56.26
N GLN A 160 -0.88 -32.60 -56.51
CA GLN A 160 -0.98 -31.50 -55.55
C GLN A 160 -2.45 -31.33 -55.19
N ASP A 161 -2.95 -32.23 -54.35
CA ASP A 161 -4.34 -32.26 -53.92
C ASP A 161 -4.40 -32.19 -52.38
N PRO A 162 -5.04 -31.17 -51.77
CA PRO A 162 -5.17 -31.08 -50.32
C PRO A 162 -6.04 -32.20 -49.70
N THR A 163 -6.72 -33.01 -50.51
CA THR A 163 -7.58 -34.11 -50.08
C THR A 163 -6.85 -35.45 -49.94
N VAL A 164 -5.57 -35.54 -50.37
CA VAL A 164 -4.73 -36.73 -50.19
C VAL A 164 -3.88 -36.61 -48.94
N SER A 165 -3.75 -37.70 -48.17
CA SER A 165 -2.86 -37.80 -47.01
C SER A 165 -1.40 -38.03 -47.43
N TYR A 166 -1.20 -38.70 -48.57
CA TYR A 166 0.10 -39.05 -49.10
C TYR A 166 0.09 -39.12 -50.63
N THR A 167 1.19 -38.68 -51.24
CA THR A 167 1.43 -38.83 -52.68
C THR A 167 2.85 -39.33 -52.90
N GLY A 168 3.02 -40.19 -53.91
CA GLY A 168 4.30 -40.69 -54.37
C GLY A 168 4.26 -40.95 -55.87
N LYS A 169 5.29 -41.59 -56.42
CA LYS A 169 5.32 -41.90 -57.85
C LYS A 169 4.24 -42.93 -58.21
N GLY A 170 3.26 -42.49 -58.98
CA GLY A 170 2.12 -43.30 -59.45
C GLY A 170 1.15 -43.72 -58.33
N ILE A 171 1.27 -43.15 -57.12
CA ILE A 171 0.51 -43.57 -55.93
C ILE A 171 -0.05 -42.38 -55.17
N PHE A 172 -1.25 -42.53 -54.63
CA PHE A 172 -1.78 -41.64 -53.61
C PHE A 172 -2.64 -42.37 -52.58
N THR A 173 -2.73 -41.79 -51.39
CA THR A 173 -3.56 -42.29 -50.29
C THR A 173 -4.49 -41.18 -49.82
N LEU A 174 -5.74 -41.55 -49.52
CA LEU A 174 -6.73 -40.65 -48.94
C LEU A 174 -6.67 -40.70 -47.42
N PHE A 175 -7.08 -39.61 -46.76
CA PHE A 175 -7.36 -39.64 -45.32
C PHE A 175 -8.40 -40.71 -44.97
N ALA A 176 -8.31 -41.27 -43.77
CA ALA A 176 -9.32 -42.22 -43.28
C ALA A 176 -10.71 -41.56 -43.28
N ALA A 177 -11.66 -42.19 -43.96
CA ALA A 177 -13.02 -41.68 -44.12
C ALA A 177 -14.03 -42.82 -44.08
N GLN A 178 -15.29 -42.49 -43.81
CA GLN A 178 -16.37 -43.47 -43.90
C GLN A 178 -16.46 -44.02 -45.34
N ALA A 179 -16.61 -45.33 -45.48
CA ALA A 179 -16.76 -45.95 -46.81
C ALA A 179 -18.00 -45.42 -47.54
N VAL A 180 -17.82 -45.08 -48.82
CA VAL A 180 -18.88 -44.55 -49.70
C VAL A 180 -19.88 -45.65 -50.07
N VAL A 181 -19.40 -46.87 -50.28
CA VAL A 181 -20.22 -48.04 -50.71
C VAL A 181 -20.84 -48.77 -49.50
N HIS A 182 -20.47 -48.39 -48.27
CA HIS A 182 -20.97 -48.98 -47.03
C HIS A 182 -21.69 -47.94 -46.17
N SER A 183 -22.77 -47.38 -46.70
CA SER A 183 -23.61 -46.39 -46.00
C SER A 183 -24.40 -46.97 -44.81
N ASP A 184 -24.55 -48.31 -44.75
CA ASP A 184 -25.48 -48.98 -43.85
C ASP A 184 -24.92 -49.17 -42.42
N LYS A 185 -23.58 -49.19 -42.26
CA LYS A 185 -22.87 -49.22 -40.98
C LYS A 185 -21.62 -48.33 -41.07
N PRO A 186 -21.38 -47.44 -40.09
CA PRO A 186 -20.18 -46.59 -40.10
C PRO A 186 -18.94 -47.45 -39.87
N ALA A 187 -18.27 -47.80 -40.98
CA ALA A 187 -16.94 -48.39 -40.99
C ALA A 187 -16.00 -47.40 -41.69
N PHE A 188 -14.88 -47.10 -41.03
CA PHE A 188 -13.89 -46.17 -41.53
C PHE A 188 -12.83 -46.95 -42.28
N PHE A 189 -12.52 -46.48 -43.48
CA PHE A 189 -11.50 -47.10 -44.32
C PHE A 189 -10.52 -46.05 -44.77
N LYS A 190 -9.27 -46.49 -44.92
CA LYS A 190 -8.23 -45.72 -45.56
C LYS A 190 -7.88 -46.40 -46.88
N TYR A 191 -7.93 -45.63 -47.97
CA TYR A 191 -7.78 -46.13 -49.33
C TYR A 191 -6.50 -45.61 -49.97
N THR A 192 -5.73 -46.51 -50.56
CA THR A 192 -4.56 -46.18 -51.37
C THR A 192 -4.79 -46.65 -52.79
N TYR A 193 -4.38 -45.83 -53.76
CA TYR A 193 -4.51 -46.07 -55.18
C TYR A 193 -3.13 -46.01 -55.82
N TYR A 194 -2.75 -47.06 -56.53
CA TYR A 194 -1.46 -47.17 -57.17
C TYR A 194 -1.62 -47.59 -58.63
N HIS A 195 -0.92 -46.93 -59.53
CA HIS A 195 -0.77 -47.31 -60.91
C HIS A 195 0.56 -48.04 -61.09
N PRO A 196 0.56 -49.36 -61.33
CA PRO A 196 1.78 -50.09 -61.64
C PRO A 196 2.35 -49.67 -63.00
N PRO A 197 3.66 -49.41 -63.10
CA PRO A 197 4.28 -48.99 -64.35
C PRO A 197 4.02 -49.99 -65.49
N GLY A 198 3.55 -49.49 -66.63
CA GLY A 198 3.32 -50.29 -67.84
C GLY A 198 2.09 -51.20 -67.79
N THR A 199 1.12 -50.89 -66.92
CA THR A 199 -0.16 -51.60 -66.84
C THR A 199 -1.32 -50.75 -67.33
N ASP A 200 -2.47 -51.38 -67.60
CA ASP A 200 -3.69 -50.70 -68.05
C ASP A 200 -4.71 -50.43 -66.91
N TYR A 201 -4.27 -50.52 -65.65
CA TYR A 201 -5.15 -50.44 -64.49
C TYR A 201 -4.52 -49.75 -63.29
N ILE A 202 -5.37 -49.17 -62.45
CA ILE A 202 -5.04 -48.74 -61.09
C ILE A 202 -5.51 -49.84 -60.14
N ILE A 203 -4.69 -50.16 -59.15
CA ILE A 203 -5.08 -51.01 -58.03
C ILE A 203 -5.36 -50.15 -56.81
N SER A 204 -6.49 -50.39 -56.18
CA SER A 204 -6.85 -49.82 -54.89
C SER A 204 -6.75 -50.90 -53.83
N THR A 205 -6.15 -50.55 -52.69
CA THR A 205 -6.21 -51.37 -51.47
C THR A 205 -6.77 -50.53 -50.34
N SER A 206 -7.46 -51.17 -49.40
CA SER A 206 -8.00 -50.52 -48.21
C SER A 206 -7.69 -51.30 -46.96
N ILE A 207 -7.61 -50.60 -45.83
CA ILE A 207 -7.65 -51.22 -44.50
C ILE A 207 -8.84 -50.67 -43.75
N GLU A 208 -9.42 -51.51 -42.89
CA GLU A 208 -10.37 -51.03 -41.90
C GLU A 208 -9.59 -50.21 -40.87
N ALA A 209 -9.87 -48.92 -40.84
CA ALA A 209 -9.23 -47.96 -39.96
C ALA A 209 -10.06 -47.72 -38.70
N SER A 210 -11.11 -48.50 -38.44
CA SER A 210 -12.01 -48.31 -37.29
C SER A 210 -11.26 -48.27 -35.96
N GLU A 211 -10.31 -49.18 -35.71
CA GLU A 211 -9.52 -49.19 -34.47
C GLU A 211 -8.55 -48.01 -34.35
N VAL A 212 -7.87 -47.67 -35.45
CA VAL A 212 -6.94 -46.53 -35.50
C VAL A 212 -7.70 -45.22 -35.34
N TYR A 213 -8.82 -45.07 -36.04
CA TYR A 213 -9.71 -43.92 -35.92
C TYR A 213 -10.25 -43.80 -34.50
N ASN A 214 -10.70 -44.90 -33.89
CA ASN A 214 -11.14 -44.91 -32.49
C ASN A 214 -9.99 -44.54 -31.53
N PHE A 215 -8.76 -44.97 -31.81
CA PHE A 215 -7.60 -44.57 -31.03
C PHE A 215 -7.32 -43.07 -31.17
N ILE A 216 -7.21 -42.56 -32.40
CA ILE A 216 -7.00 -41.12 -32.69
C ILE A 216 -8.13 -40.28 -32.07
N GLN A 217 -9.38 -40.75 -32.08
CA GLN A 217 -10.48 -40.06 -31.39
C GLN A 217 -10.28 -40.02 -29.87
N LYS A 218 -9.79 -41.11 -29.27
CA LYS A 218 -9.55 -41.20 -27.82
C LYS A 218 -8.33 -40.43 -27.33
N VAL A 219 -7.32 -40.20 -28.16
CA VAL A 219 -6.07 -39.50 -27.75
C VAL A 219 -5.78 -38.23 -28.53
N GLY A 220 -6.63 -37.87 -29.48
CA GLY A 220 -6.46 -36.74 -30.38
C GLY A 220 -6.94 -35.43 -29.80
N THR A 221 -6.89 -34.40 -30.64
CA THR A 221 -7.09 -33.00 -30.26
C THR A 221 -8.43 -32.73 -29.57
N ASP A 222 -9.54 -33.35 -30.01
CA ASP A 222 -10.84 -33.19 -29.35
C ASP A 222 -10.86 -33.70 -27.91
N THR A 223 -10.31 -34.89 -27.65
CA THR A 223 -10.25 -35.45 -26.29
C THR A 223 -9.32 -34.63 -25.40
N TRP A 224 -8.20 -34.16 -25.95
CA TRP A 224 -7.30 -33.27 -25.25
C TRP A 224 -7.97 -31.91 -24.92
N ILE A 225 -8.71 -31.31 -25.87
CA ILE A 225 -9.50 -30.08 -25.62
C ILE A 225 -10.51 -30.31 -24.50
N ALA A 226 -11.25 -31.42 -24.54
CA ALA A 226 -12.23 -31.77 -23.51
C ALA A 226 -11.57 -31.89 -22.12
N SER A 227 -10.40 -32.53 -22.05
CA SER A 227 -9.62 -32.68 -20.81
C SER A 227 -9.18 -31.33 -20.25
N VAL A 228 -8.70 -30.41 -21.12
CA VAL A 228 -8.34 -29.06 -20.69
C VAL A 228 -9.55 -28.28 -20.18
N LEU A 229 -10.70 -28.38 -20.85
CA LEU A 229 -11.92 -27.70 -20.41
C LEU A 229 -12.44 -28.23 -19.05
N GLU A 230 -12.19 -29.51 -18.76
CA GLU A 230 -12.54 -30.13 -17.47
C GLU A 230 -11.56 -29.74 -16.35
N GLU A 231 -10.25 -29.79 -16.62
CA GLU A 231 -9.20 -29.57 -15.62
C GLU A 231 -8.87 -28.09 -15.38
N ASN A 232 -9.03 -27.23 -16.40
CA ASN A 232 -8.66 -25.83 -16.32
C ASN A 232 -9.88 -24.95 -15.95
N PRO A 233 -9.96 -24.41 -14.71
CA PRO A 233 -11.12 -23.66 -14.26
C PRO A 233 -11.32 -22.32 -14.97
N TYR A 234 -10.32 -21.85 -15.73
CA TYR A 234 -10.34 -20.61 -16.50
C TYR A 234 -10.80 -20.83 -17.94
N ALA A 235 -10.55 -22.00 -18.53
CA ALA A 235 -10.97 -22.30 -19.89
C ALA A 235 -12.49 -22.46 -19.95
N LYS A 236 -13.12 -21.77 -20.90
CA LYS A 236 -14.57 -21.83 -21.12
C LYS A 236 -14.94 -22.46 -22.44
N GLU A 237 -14.12 -22.23 -23.44
CA GLU A 237 -14.30 -22.81 -24.77
C GLU A 237 -12.95 -22.80 -25.49
N ILE A 238 -12.67 -23.86 -26.21
CA ILE A 238 -11.50 -24.00 -27.07
C ILE A 238 -12.00 -24.64 -28.36
N ALA A 239 -11.54 -24.12 -29.49
CA ALA A 239 -11.80 -24.71 -30.80
C ALA A 239 -10.62 -24.52 -31.74
N VAL A 240 -10.52 -25.39 -32.73
CA VAL A 240 -9.71 -25.16 -33.93
C VAL A 240 -10.66 -24.86 -35.06
N LEU A 241 -10.51 -23.68 -35.65
CA LEU A 241 -11.39 -23.15 -36.69
C LEU A 241 -10.66 -23.12 -38.02
N ASP A 242 -11.41 -23.26 -39.13
CA ASP A 242 -10.89 -23.07 -40.48
C ASP A 242 -11.49 -21.80 -41.11
N PRO A 243 -10.78 -20.65 -41.03
CA PRO A 243 -11.25 -19.36 -41.56
C PRO A 243 -11.68 -19.42 -43.04
N ARG A 244 -11.09 -20.31 -43.84
CA ARG A 244 -11.42 -20.46 -45.27
C ARG A 244 -12.87 -20.88 -45.48
N VAL A 245 -13.41 -21.71 -44.58
CA VAL A 245 -14.82 -22.15 -44.63
C VAL A 245 -15.77 -21.05 -44.15
N PHE A 246 -15.31 -20.16 -43.26
CA PHE A 246 -16.09 -18.97 -42.88
C PHE A 246 -16.15 -17.95 -44.02
N ALA A 247 -15.07 -17.77 -44.77
CA ALA A 247 -15.02 -16.91 -45.94
C ALA A 247 -15.78 -17.51 -47.15
N ASN A 248 -15.67 -18.82 -47.37
CA ASN A 248 -16.41 -19.54 -48.40
C ASN A 248 -17.10 -20.81 -47.85
N PRO A 249 -18.37 -20.72 -47.43
CA PRO A 249 -19.13 -21.88 -46.94
C PRO A 249 -19.37 -22.98 -47.98
N SER A 250 -19.15 -22.74 -49.28
CA SER A 250 -19.34 -23.76 -50.31
C SER A 250 -18.31 -24.90 -50.19
N LEU A 251 -17.15 -24.63 -49.56
CA LEU A 251 -16.08 -25.61 -49.32
C LEU A 251 -16.51 -26.80 -48.44
N GLU A 252 -17.61 -26.68 -47.69
CA GLU A 252 -18.19 -27.77 -46.90
C GLU A 252 -18.95 -28.79 -47.78
N LYS A 253 -19.29 -28.44 -49.03
CA LYS A 253 -20.04 -29.30 -49.95
C LYS A 253 -19.26 -29.66 -51.21
N ASP A 254 -18.40 -28.76 -51.67
CA ASP A 254 -17.74 -28.86 -52.96
C ASP A 254 -16.41 -29.65 -52.91
N ILE A 255 -15.91 -29.98 -51.72
CA ILE A 255 -14.64 -30.69 -51.49
C ILE A 255 -14.88 -31.95 -50.65
N TYR A 256 -14.16 -33.04 -50.97
CA TYR A 256 -14.22 -34.28 -50.21
C TYR A 256 -12.81 -34.71 -49.73
N PRO A 257 -12.60 -34.94 -48.42
CA PRO A 257 -13.57 -34.80 -47.35
C PRO A 257 -14.00 -33.33 -47.11
N PRO A 258 -15.25 -33.08 -46.69
CA PRO A 258 -15.75 -31.74 -46.39
C PRO A 258 -14.86 -30.98 -45.40
N LEU A 259 -14.50 -29.74 -45.73
CA LEU A 259 -13.91 -28.83 -44.77
C LEU A 259 -14.99 -28.35 -43.79
N LYS A 260 -14.66 -28.31 -42.50
CA LYS A 260 -15.57 -27.86 -41.44
C LYS A 260 -15.16 -26.49 -40.94
N GLN A 261 -16.15 -25.66 -40.60
CA GLN A 261 -15.92 -24.40 -39.89
C GLN A 261 -15.21 -24.63 -38.54
N VAL A 262 -15.67 -25.64 -37.80
CA VAL A 262 -15.06 -26.08 -36.54
C VAL A 262 -14.43 -27.45 -36.81
N VAL A 263 -13.09 -27.49 -36.78
CA VAL A 263 -12.30 -28.71 -37.00
C VAL A 263 -12.28 -29.55 -35.73
N TYR A 264 -12.01 -28.90 -34.59
CA TYR A 264 -12.01 -29.51 -33.25
C TYR A 264 -12.69 -28.58 -32.24
N GLY A 265 -13.26 -29.14 -31.18
CA GLY A 265 -13.87 -28.42 -30.07
C GLY A 265 -15.23 -27.79 -30.39
N GLU A 266 -15.56 -26.71 -29.69
CA GLU A 266 -16.85 -26.02 -29.81
C GLU A 266 -16.66 -24.51 -30.00
N TYR A 267 -17.58 -23.87 -30.73
CA TYR A 267 -17.52 -22.44 -31.03
C TYR A 267 -18.89 -21.77 -30.82
N LYS A 268 -19.34 -21.77 -29.56
CA LYS A 268 -20.64 -21.26 -29.10
C LYS A 268 -20.55 -19.81 -28.65
N PHE A 269 -19.42 -19.35 -28.11
CA PHE A 269 -19.23 -17.95 -27.66
C PHE A 269 -18.89 -16.99 -28.81
N ARG A 270 -19.41 -17.22 -30.01
CA ARG A 270 -19.18 -16.36 -31.18
C ARG A 270 -19.84 -14.98 -31.05
N ASN A 271 -19.24 -13.97 -31.66
CA ASN A 271 -19.82 -12.62 -31.81
C ASN A 271 -19.52 -12.05 -33.20
N ASP A 272 -20.07 -10.87 -33.51
CA ASP A 272 -19.88 -10.23 -34.81
C ASP A 272 -18.41 -9.87 -35.11
N GLN A 273 -17.64 -9.54 -34.06
CA GLN A 273 -16.22 -9.23 -34.20
C GLN A 273 -15.40 -10.47 -34.59
N ASP A 274 -15.70 -11.63 -34.01
CA ASP A 274 -15.07 -12.88 -34.39
C ASP A 274 -15.42 -13.25 -35.84
N LEU A 275 -16.69 -13.10 -36.23
CA LEU A 275 -17.15 -13.44 -37.57
C LEU A 275 -16.48 -12.53 -38.61
N ALA A 276 -16.37 -11.24 -38.34
CA ALA A 276 -15.63 -10.31 -39.19
C ALA A 276 -14.15 -10.70 -39.34
N LEU A 277 -13.53 -11.17 -38.25
CA LEU A 277 -12.15 -11.67 -38.27
C LEU A 277 -12.02 -12.97 -39.06
N LEU A 278 -12.93 -13.92 -38.92
CA LEU A 278 -12.89 -15.22 -39.60
C LEU A 278 -13.27 -15.12 -41.08
N GLN A 279 -14.13 -14.16 -41.46
CA GLN A 279 -14.56 -13.93 -42.85
C GLN A 279 -13.46 -13.37 -43.76
N THR A 280 -12.32 -12.93 -43.22
CA THR A 280 -11.16 -12.57 -44.03
C THR A 280 -10.58 -13.79 -44.75
N GLY A 281 -10.88 -15.01 -44.28
CA GLY A 281 -10.38 -16.27 -44.83
C GLY A 281 -8.96 -16.62 -44.40
N GLU A 282 -8.24 -15.69 -43.77
CA GLU A 282 -6.89 -15.87 -43.29
C GLU A 282 -6.64 -14.94 -42.08
N ILE A 283 -6.05 -15.49 -41.03
CA ILE A 283 -5.61 -14.76 -39.84
C ILE A 283 -4.11 -14.96 -39.74
N GLN A 284 -3.33 -13.87 -39.83
CA GLN A 284 -1.86 -13.93 -39.82
C GLN A 284 -1.24 -13.58 -38.47
N GLU A 285 -1.96 -12.82 -37.64
CA GLU A 285 -1.48 -12.36 -36.33
C GLU A 285 -2.39 -12.82 -35.21
N GLU A 286 -1.84 -12.94 -34.00
CA GLU A 286 -2.63 -13.18 -32.80
C GLU A 286 -3.62 -12.03 -32.57
N HIS A 287 -4.90 -12.35 -32.45
CA HIS A 287 -5.93 -11.39 -32.07
C HIS A 287 -6.47 -11.71 -30.69
N LYS A 288 -6.46 -10.71 -29.79
CA LYS A 288 -6.94 -10.87 -28.41
C LYS A 288 -7.76 -9.68 -27.95
N TYR A 289 -8.85 -9.97 -27.26
CA TYR A 289 -9.71 -8.92 -26.72
C TYR A 289 -10.67 -9.46 -25.66
N ILE A 290 -11.23 -8.55 -24.86
CA ILE A 290 -12.22 -8.89 -23.83
C ILE A 290 -13.61 -8.58 -24.37
N GLN A 291 -14.51 -9.57 -24.33
CA GLN A 291 -15.91 -9.40 -24.71
C GLN A 291 -16.84 -9.84 -23.59
N LYS A 292 -17.96 -9.13 -23.42
CA LYS A 292 -19.06 -9.59 -22.59
C LYS A 292 -20.10 -10.33 -23.44
N ILE A 293 -20.33 -11.62 -23.15
CA ILE A 293 -21.34 -12.48 -23.81
C ILE A 293 -22.17 -13.17 -22.73
N ASN A 294 -23.50 -13.13 -22.82
CA ASN A 294 -24.41 -13.76 -21.86
C ASN A 294 -24.11 -13.40 -20.37
N GLY A 295 -23.68 -12.16 -20.12
CA GLY A 295 -23.32 -11.68 -18.78
C GLY A 295 -21.92 -12.11 -18.27
N GLN A 296 -21.22 -12.96 -19.03
CA GLN A 296 -19.86 -13.43 -18.75
C GLN A 296 -18.85 -12.54 -19.48
N SER A 297 -17.79 -12.13 -18.79
CA SER A 297 -16.66 -11.44 -19.41
C SER A 297 -15.64 -12.49 -19.81
N LEU A 298 -15.40 -12.62 -21.12
CA LEU A 298 -14.52 -13.61 -21.72
C LEU A 298 -13.30 -12.89 -22.28
N TYR A 299 -12.13 -13.43 -21.97
CA TYR A 299 -10.88 -13.07 -22.65
C TYR A 299 -10.74 -14.01 -23.84
N LYS A 300 -10.87 -13.46 -25.05
CA LYS A 300 -10.84 -14.23 -26.30
C LYS A 300 -9.50 -14.10 -26.97
N MET A 301 -9.05 -15.20 -27.57
CA MET A 301 -7.81 -15.27 -28.34
C MET A 301 -8.03 -16.07 -29.63
N PHE A 302 -7.38 -15.61 -30.68
CA PHE A 302 -7.26 -16.27 -31.98
C PHE A 302 -5.77 -16.41 -32.29
N LEU A 303 -5.28 -17.65 -32.26
CA LEU A 303 -3.87 -17.99 -32.48
C LEU A 303 -3.74 -18.67 -33.85
N PRO A 304 -3.12 -18.03 -34.85
CA PRO A 304 -2.99 -18.62 -36.17
C PRO A 304 -2.04 -19.81 -36.18
N LEU A 305 -2.37 -20.84 -36.96
CA LEU A 305 -1.54 -22.01 -37.20
C LEU A 305 -0.91 -21.96 -38.60
N ASN A 306 0.21 -22.67 -38.77
CA ASN A 306 0.96 -22.70 -40.04
C ASN A 306 0.16 -23.27 -41.22
N ASP A 307 -0.91 -24.01 -40.98
CA ASP A 307 -1.74 -24.64 -42.02
C ASP A 307 -3.01 -23.85 -42.37
N GLY A 308 -3.07 -22.59 -41.94
CA GLY A 308 -4.17 -21.66 -42.22
C GLY A 308 -5.37 -21.78 -41.28
N LYS A 309 -5.35 -22.75 -40.34
CA LYS A 309 -6.34 -22.84 -39.26
C LYS A 309 -6.01 -21.84 -38.15
N VAL A 310 -6.96 -21.64 -37.24
CA VAL A 310 -6.78 -20.77 -36.07
C VAL A 310 -7.30 -21.46 -34.81
N ILE A 311 -6.53 -21.40 -33.73
CA ILE A 311 -6.99 -21.82 -32.42
C ILE A 311 -7.78 -20.67 -31.79
N TYR A 312 -9.03 -20.93 -31.49
CA TYR A 312 -9.89 -20.07 -30.70
C TYR A 312 -9.87 -20.50 -29.24
N ILE A 313 -9.67 -19.55 -28.34
CA ILE A 313 -9.70 -19.78 -26.89
C ILE A 313 -10.54 -18.69 -26.23
N ALA A 314 -11.52 -19.09 -25.43
CA ALA A 314 -12.26 -18.22 -24.53
C ALA A 314 -11.95 -18.57 -23.07
N LEU A 315 -11.39 -17.61 -22.34
CA LEU A 315 -11.09 -17.74 -20.92
C LEU A 315 -12.02 -16.86 -20.06
N ASP A 316 -12.34 -17.32 -18.85
CA ASP A 316 -13.13 -16.57 -17.87
C ASP A 316 -12.31 -15.42 -17.26
N TYR A 317 -12.49 -14.21 -17.81
CA TYR A 317 -11.75 -13.03 -17.38
C TYR A 317 -12.03 -12.67 -15.91
N LYS A 318 -13.23 -12.95 -15.38
CA LYS A 318 -13.56 -12.65 -13.99
C LYS A 318 -12.77 -13.57 -13.05
N LYS A 319 -12.72 -14.87 -13.34
CA LYS A 319 -11.91 -15.81 -12.56
C LYS A 319 -10.42 -15.51 -12.66
N LEU A 320 -9.95 -15.16 -13.86
CA LEU A 320 -8.54 -14.84 -14.10
C LEU A 320 -8.10 -13.58 -13.33
N SER A 321 -8.94 -12.54 -13.33
CA SER A 321 -8.64 -11.28 -12.62
C SER A 321 -8.97 -11.29 -11.12
N ALA A 322 -9.69 -12.29 -10.60
CA ALA A 322 -10.16 -12.31 -9.22
C ALA A 322 -9.04 -12.37 -8.17
N PRO A 323 -8.02 -13.24 -8.26
CA PRO A 323 -6.91 -13.27 -7.30
C PRO A 323 -6.21 -11.92 -7.20
N LEU A 324 -5.96 -11.28 -8.35
CA LEU A 324 -5.34 -9.97 -8.42
C LEU A 324 -6.22 -8.90 -7.76
N LYS A 325 -7.52 -8.88 -8.04
CA LYS A 325 -8.48 -7.96 -7.38
C LYS A 325 -8.60 -8.16 -5.88
N ASN A 326 -8.51 -9.38 -5.39
CA ASN A 326 -8.57 -9.67 -3.95
C ASN A 326 -7.32 -9.19 -3.23
N PHE A 327 -6.14 -9.50 -3.77
CA PHE A 327 -4.85 -9.03 -3.24
C PHE A 327 -4.79 -7.49 -3.22
N SER A 328 -5.29 -6.89 -4.29
CA SER A 328 -5.42 -5.45 -4.43
C SER A 328 -6.28 -4.80 -3.34
N LEU A 329 -7.48 -5.37 -3.09
CA LEU A 329 -8.38 -4.87 -2.06
C LEU A 329 -7.71 -4.95 -0.68
N LEU A 330 -6.98 -6.03 -0.42
CA LEU A 330 -6.22 -6.22 0.82
C LEU A 330 -5.15 -5.13 0.99
N LEU A 331 -4.42 -4.76 -0.05
CA LEU A 331 -3.44 -3.67 -0.01
C LEU A 331 -4.07 -2.31 0.27
N ILE A 332 -5.20 -1.99 -0.36
CA ILE A 332 -5.92 -0.72 -0.12
C ILE A 332 -6.44 -0.67 1.32
N VAL A 333 -7.05 -1.75 1.80
CA VAL A 333 -7.59 -1.84 3.16
C VAL A 333 -6.46 -1.75 4.19
N SER A 334 -5.35 -2.47 4.01
CA SER A 334 -4.22 -2.42 4.94
C SER A 334 -3.57 -1.04 4.96
N GLY A 335 -3.44 -0.37 3.81
CA GLY A 335 -3.01 1.02 3.72
C GLY A 335 -3.94 1.97 4.49
N PHE A 336 -5.25 1.84 4.33
CA PHE A 336 -6.21 2.67 5.06
C PHE A 336 -6.18 2.42 6.58
N VAL A 337 -6.07 1.16 7.00
CA VAL A 337 -5.93 0.78 8.42
C VAL A 337 -4.65 1.38 9.01
N SER A 338 -3.53 1.36 8.29
CA SER A 338 -2.28 1.97 8.76
C SER A 338 -2.40 3.49 8.94
N LEU A 339 -3.14 4.18 8.08
CA LEU A 339 -3.39 5.62 8.19
C LEU A 339 -4.26 5.96 9.41
N ILE A 340 -5.27 5.15 9.69
CA ILE A 340 -6.08 5.29 10.90
C ILE A 340 -5.23 5.03 12.15
N ALA A 341 -4.41 3.98 12.16
CA ALA A 341 -3.53 3.68 13.27
C ALA A 341 -2.55 4.84 13.54
N LEU A 342 -1.97 5.40 12.48
CA LEU A 342 -1.10 6.58 12.56
C LEU A 342 -1.85 7.80 13.12
N PHE A 343 -3.08 8.05 12.67
CA PHE A 343 -3.92 9.12 13.21
C PHE A 343 -4.18 8.94 14.71
N MET A 344 -4.57 7.74 15.13
CA MET A 344 -4.85 7.44 16.54
C MET A 344 -3.60 7.60 17.40
N PHE A 345 -2.45 7.11 16.93
CA PHE A 345 -1.18 7.25 17.63
C PHE A 345 -0.80 8.71 17.81
N ALA A 346 -0.82 9.50 16.72
CA ALA A 346 -0.47 10.91 16.77
C ALA A 346 -1.46 11.73 17.62
N ALA A 347 -2.77 11.46 17.51
CA ALA A 347 -3.78 12.13 18.32
C ALA A 347 -3.61 11.83 19.82
N SER A 348 -3.35 10.57 20.17
CA SER A 348 -3.08 10.15 21.55
C SER A 348 -1.84 10.85 22.13
N PHE A 349 -0.74 10.84 21.37
CA PHE A 349 0.52 11.47 21.75
C PHE A 349 0.36 12.98 22.01
N PHE A 350 -0.24 13.72 21.07
CA PHE A 350 -0.45 15.17 21.24
C PHE A 350 -1.44 15.51 22.36
N ASN A 351 -2.45 14.67 22.58
CA ASN A 351 -3.40 14.88 23.67
C ASN A 351 -2.73 14.74 25.04
N LYS A 352 -1.79 13.80 25.19
CA LYS A 352 -0.97 13.66 26.40
C LYS A 352 -0.15 14.93 26.66
N ILE A 353 0.62 15.38 25.66
CA ILE A 353 1.44 16.60 25.73
C ILE A 353 0.59 17.81 26.13
N TYR A 354 -0.56 18.00 25.45
CA TYR A 354 -1.43 19.13 25.73
C TYR A 354 -1.98 19.11 27.15
N LYS A 355 -2.37 17.93 27.67
CA LYS A 355 -2.86 17.78 29.04
C LYS A 355 -1.79 18.17 30.06
N ASP A 356 -0.54 17.76 29.86
CA ASP A 356 0.55 18.08 30.79
C ASP A 356 0.94 19.55 30.74
N ILE A 357 0.97 20.18 29.56
CA ILE A 357 1.14 21.64 29.42
C ILE A 357 0.02 22.39 30.16
N GLN A 358 -1.25 21.96 30.05
CA GLN A 358 -2.35 22.60 30.75
C GLN A 358 -2.21 22.56 32.27
N LYS A 359 -1.70 21.45 32.84
CA LYS A 359 -1.43 21.38 34.29
C LYS A 359 -0.40 22.43 34.73
N ILE A 360 0.69 22.58 33.97
CA ILE A 360 1.72 23.59 34.25
C ILE A 360 1.16 25.01 34.10
N MET A 361 0.37 25.26 33.05
CA MET A 361 -0.28 26.56 32.85
C MET A 361 -1.24 26.92 33.99
N VAL A 362 -1.98 25.95 34.53
CA VAL A 362 -2.86 26.18 35.69
C VAL A 362 -2.03 26.54 36.92
N GLN A 363 -0.92 25.84 37.17
CA GLN A 363 0.00 26.19 38.25
C GLN A 363 0.53 27.62 38.10
N ILE A 364 1.04 27.99 36.92
CA ILE A 364 1.58 29.34 36.68
C ILE A 364 0.51 30.42 36.91
N LYS A 365 -0.73 30.19 36.49
CA LYS A 365 -1.85 31.12 36.77
C LYS A 365 -2.18 31.23 38.24
N GLN A 366 -2.09 30.13 39.01
CA GLN A 366 -2.28 30.17 40.45
C GLN A 366 -1.14 30.95 41.13
N LEU A 367 0.09 30.75 40.67
CA LEU A 367 1.27 31.49 41.14
C LEU A 367 1.14 33.00 40.85
N GLU A 368 0.66 33.38 39.67
CA GLU A 368 0.38 34.78 39.29
C GLU A 368 -0.66 35.44 40.21
N LEU A 369 -1.65 34.67 40.68
CA LEU A 369 -2.66 35.11 41.65
C LEU A 369 -2.16 35.12 43.11
N GLY A 370 -0.88 34.81 43.34
CA GLY A 370 -0.26 34.80 44.67
C GLY A 370 -0.42 33.49 45.44
N ASP A 371 -0.88 32.40 44.83
CA ASP A 371 -0.91 31.06 45.45
C ASP A 371 0.45 30.36 45.30
N LEU A 372 1.27 30.43 46.36
CA LEU A 372 2.60 29.83 46.42
C LEU A 372 2.57 28.38 46.92
N THR A 373 1.38 27.79 47.04
CA THR A 373 1.19 26.37 47.36
C THR A 373 0.83 25.52 46.14
N ALA A 374 0.56 26.17 45.00
CA ALA A 374 0.18 25.52 43.76
C ALA A 374 1.33 24.71 43.15
N LYS A 375 1.10 23.40 42.93
CA LYS A 375 2.06 22.50 42.28
C LYS A 375 1.44 21.80 41.08
N SER A 376 2.22 21.61 40.03
CA SER A 376 1.83 20.75 38.91
C SER A 376 2.34 19.33 39.14
N THR A 377 1.48 18.35 38.87
CA THR A 377 1.83 16.91 38.90
C THR A 377 1.89 16.37 37.47
N VAL A 378 3.01 16.65 36.81
CA VAL A 378 3.36 16.05 35.52
C VAL A 378 4.30 14.88 35.80
N SER A 379 3.84 13.66 35.55
CA SER A 379 4.60 12.43 35.78
C SER A 379 5.34 11.96 34.52
N ASP A 380 5.64 12.88 33.61
CA ASP A 380 6.31 12.58 32.36
C ASP A 380 7.83 12.60 32.57
N GLY A 381 8.56 11.63 32.02
CA GLY A 381 10.02 11.56 32.16
C GLY A 381 10.80 12.48 31.21
N GLY A 382 10.10 13.23 30.36
CA GLY A 382 10.69 14.17 29.40
C GLY A 382 10.76 15.61 29.91
N GLU A 383 10.94 16.53 28.97
CA GLU A 383 11.18 17.95 29.19
C GLU A 383 10.03 18.65 29.94
N LEU A 384 8.79 18.19 29.74
CA LEU A 384 7.63 18.74 30.47
C LEU A 384 7.62 18.33 31.95
N GLY A 385 8.14 17.15 32.28
CA GLY A 385 8.35 16.74 33.67
C GLY A 385 9.42 17.57 34.34
N GLU A 386 10.55 17.80 33.65
CA GLU A 386 11.63 18.67 34.14
C GLU A 386 11.16 20.12 34.34
N LEU A 387 10.36 20.65 33.40
CA LEU A 387 9.76 21.98 33.52
C LEU A 387 8.79 22.06 34.71
N SER A 388 7.96 21.04 34.91
CA SER A 388 7.06 20.94 36.06
C SER A 388 7.85 20.91 37.38
N ALA A 389 8.90 20.07 37.46
CA ALA A 389 9.78 19.99 38.62
C ALA A 389 10.49 21.32 38.91
N SER A 390 11.02 21.98 37.87
CA SER A 390 11.67 23.28 37.98
C SER A 390 10.70 24.37 38.44
N THR A 391 9.47 24.38 37.92
CA THR A 391 8.41 25.31 38.34
C THR A 391 7.97 25.06 39.78
N ASN A 392 7.86 23.79 40.20
CA ASN A 392 7.59 23.42 41.58
C ASN A 392 8.71 23.91 42.51
N LYS A 393 9.98 23.72 42.14
CA LYS A 393 11.13 24.21 42.92
C LYS A 393 11.15 25.74 43.03
N MET A 394 10.81 26.44 41.95
CA MET A 394 10.66 27.90 41.98
C MET A 394 9.54 28.33 42.93
N THR A 395 8.40 27.64 42.89
CA THR A 395 7.27 27.89 43.80
C THR A 395 7.69 27.68 45.26
N ASP A 396 8.39 26.58 45.55
CA ASP A 396 8.91 26.28 46.89
C ASP A 396 9.93 27.32 47.37
N THR A 397 10.81 27.78 46.47
CA THR A 397 11.81 28.82 46.79
C THR A 397 11.14 30.16 47.08
N LEU A 398 10.16 30.57 46.29
CA LEU A 398 9.41 31.81 46.51
C LEU A 398 8.57 31.76 47.78
N ASN A 399 7.93 30.61 48.06
CA ASN A 399 7.20 30.37 49.30
C ASN A 399 8.14 30.54 50.51
N GLN A 400 9.29 29.86 50.49
CA GLN A 400 10.28 29.97 51.58
C GLN A 400 10.80 31.40 51.75
N LEU A 401 11.19 32.07 50.66
CA LEU A 401 11.70 33.45 50.73
C LEU A 401 10.66 34.42 51.31
N LEU A 402 9.40 34.28 50.94
CA LEU A 402 8.34 35.15 51.45
C LEU A 402 7.95 34.81 52.89
N THR A 403 7.99 33.54 53.28
CA THR A 403 7.85 33.11 54.68
C THR A 403 8.98 33.66 55.56
N ASP A 404 10.23 33.53 55.12
CA ASP A 404 11.38 34.08 55.84
C ASP A 404 11.28 35.61 55.95
N THR A 405 10.84 36.28 54.87
CA THR A 405 10.62 37.73 54.88
C THR A 405 9.50 38.12 55.83
N HIS A 406 8.42 37.32 55.91
CA HIS A 406 7.32 37.52 56.86
C HIS A 406 7.79 37.40 58.31
N ASP A 407 8.59 36.38 58.62
CA ASP A 407 9.16 36.17 59.95
C ASP A 407 10.11 37.28 60.35
N GLN A 408 10.98 37.73 59.43
CA GLN A 408 11.89 38.84 59.68
C GLN A 408 11.13 40.16 59.85
N ALA A 409 10.12 40.44 59.03
CA ALA A 409 9.26 41.61 59.18
C ALA A 409 8.50 41.60 60.51
N THR A 410 8.04 40.41 60.96
CA THR A 410 7.38 40.25 62.27
C THR A 410 8.36 40.49 63.42
N LYS A 411 9.59 39.98 63.33
CA LYS A 411 10.65 40.25 64.32
C LYS A 411 11.02 41.73 64.35
N ALA A 412 11.21 42.36 63.19
CA ALA A 412 11.49 43.77 63.07
C ALA A 412 10.38 44.61 63.69
N GLN A 413 9.11 44.33 63.36
CA GLN A 413 7.96 45.02 63.96
C GLN A 413 7.96 44.89 65.49
N ARG A 414 8.15 43.67 66.03
CA ARG A 414 8.19 43.44 67.49
C ARG A 414 9.32 44.22 68.15
N LEU A 415 10.52 44.19 67.56
CA LEU A 415 11.68 44.90 68.08
C LEU A 415 11.48 46.42 68.00
N SER A 416 10.90 46.93 66.91
CA SER A 416 10.56 48.35 66.76
C SER A 416 9.58 48.84 67.81
N VAL A 417 8.52 48.08 68.11
CA VAL A 417 7.56 48.42 69.17
C VAL A 417 8.21 48.42 70.56
N LEU A 418 9.09 47.45 70.83
CA LEU A 418 9.87 47.41 72.06
C LEU A 418 10.82 48.62 72.18
N LEU A 419 11.56 48.92 71.11
CA LEU A 419 12.46 50.08 71.03
C LEU A 419 11.69 51.40 71.18
N GLU A 420 10.53 51.53 70.55
CA GLU A 420 9.68 52.71 70.66
C GLU A 420 9.25 52.94 72.12
N THR A 421 8.84 51.86 72.80
CA THR A 421 8.44 51.88 74.22
C THR A 421 9.62 52.23 75.12
N GLU A 422 10.77 51.57 74.95
CA GLU A 422 11.96 51.78 75.76
C GLU A 422 12.60 53.15 75.51
N ALA A 423 12.60 53.63 74.26
CA ALA A 423 13.03 54.99 73.91
C ALA A 423 12.13 56.02 74.58
N ASN A 424 10.81 55.84 74.56
CA ASN A 424 9.87 56.77 75.20
C ASN A 424 10.08 56.83 76.72
N GLN A 425 10.24 55.68 77.38
CA GLN A 425 10.60 55.62 78.81
C GLN A 425 11.96 56.27 79.10
N SER A 426 12.93 56.07 78.20
CA SER A 426 14.25 56.69 78.30
C SER A 426 14.19 58.21 78.13
N VAL A 427 13.38 58.73 77.20
CA VAL A 427 13.10 60.18 77.06
C VAL A 427 12.61 60.74 78.39
N GLU A 428 11.58 60.14 78.98
CA GLU A 428 10.97 60.63 80.22
C GLU A 428 11.96 60.63 81.39
N LYS A 429 12.70 59.52 81.55
CA LYS A 429 13.69 59.37 82.63
C LYS A 429 14.88 60.31 82.45
N VAL A 430 15.41 60.41 81.23
CA VAL A 430 16.54 61.29 80.92
C VAL A 430 16.13 62.75 81.06
N PHE A 431 14.95 63.13 80.57
CA PHE A 431 14.43 64.48 80.75
C PHE A 431 14.34 64.84 82.24
N THR A 432 13.85 63.92 83.07
CA THR A 432 13.79 64.09 84.53
C THR A 432 15.18 64.24 85.15
N ILE A 433 16.10 63.30 84.88
CA ILE A 433 17.48 63.32 85.41
C ILE A 433 18.22 64.57 84.93
N SER A 434 18.07 64.95 83.68
CA SER A 434 18.67 66.14 83.10
C SER A 434 18.15 67.41 83.74
N MET A 435 16.83 67.54 83.93
CA MET A 435 16.25 68.70 84.61
C MET A 435 16.76 68.81 86.06
N GLU A 436 16.83 67.68 86.76
CA GLU A 436 17.40 67.61 88.11
C GLU A 436 18.90 67.99 88.12
N THR A 437 19.68 67.45 87.18
CA THR A 437 21.13 67.69 87.08
C THR A 437 21.42 69.14 86.70
N THR A 438 20.68 69.72 85.74
CA THR A 438 20.78 71.13 85.37
C THR A 438 20.36 72.04 86.52
N SER A 439 19.31 71.68 87.28
CA SER A 439 18.91 72.42 88.48
C SER A 439 20.00 72.38 89.54
N LYS A 440 20.55 71.21 89.86
CA LYS A 440 21.66 71.04 90.81
C LYS A 440 22.93 71.75 90.36
N ALA A 441 23.23 71.73 89.06
CA ALA A 441 24.35 72.46 88.49
C ALA A 441 24.16 73.97 88.68
N ARG A 442 22.95 74.50 88.43
CA ARG A 442 22.63 75.92 88.68
C ARG A 442 22.76 76.28 90.15
N GLU A 443 22.21 75.48 91.04
CA GLU A 443 22.32 75.66 92.49
C GLU A 443 23.80 75.66 92.94
N SER A 444 24.59 74.70 92.45
CA SER A 444 26.04 74.66 92.71
C SER A 444 26.76 75.90 92.18
N VAL A 445 26.35 76.44 91.03
CA VAL A 445 26.91 77.69 90.49
C VAL A 445 26.51 78.90 91.32
N GLU A 446 25.28 78.95 91.81
CA GLU A 446 24.83 80.00 92.73
C GLU A 446 25.64 79.99 94.04
N GLU A 447 25.89 78.80 94.61
CA GLU A 447 26.76 78.65 95.78
C GLU A 447 28.21 79.07 95.48
N ILE A 448 28.76 78.64 94.33
CA ILE A 448 30.10 79.05 93.89
C ILE A 448 30.17 80.57 93.73
N PHE A 449 29.16 81.19 93.14
CA PHE A 449 29.11 82.65 92.97
C PHE A 449 29.00 83.36 94.31
N TYR A 450 28.14 82.89 95.20
CA TYR A 450 28.01 83.43 96.56
C TYR A 450 29.34 83.35 97.33
N PHE A 451 30.05 82.22 97.23
CA PHE A 451 31.37 82.05 97.84
C PHE A 451 32.43 82.96 97.21
N ILE A 452 32.42 83.08 95.87
CA ILE A 452 33.29 84.01 95.15
C ILE A 452 33.01 85.46 95.58
N ASP A 453 31.74 85.87 95.71
CA ASP A 453 31.33 87.20 96.14
C ASP A 453 31.80 87.52 97.57
N LEU A 454 31.71 86.54 98.49
CA LEU A 454 32.24 86.65 99.85
C LEU A 454 33.76 86.88 99.87
N ILE A 455 34.51 86.11 99.08
CA ILE A 455 35.96 86.25 98.96
C ILE A 455 36.30 87.61 98.34
N GLU A 456 35.64 87.99 97.25
CA GLU A 456 35.85 89.27 96.57
C GLU A 456 35.54 90.46 97.49
N GLY A 457 34.47 90.39 98.28
CA GLY A 457 34.11 91.40 99.28
C GLY A 457 35.14 91.55 100.40
N HIS A 458 35.79 90.46 100.82
CA HIS A 458 36.88 90.52 101.80
C HIS A 458 38.18 91.08 101.20
N LEU A 459 38.50 90.69 99.95
CA LEU A 459 39.71 91.12 99.25
C LEU A 459 39.67 92.60 98.83
N LYS A 460 38.50 93.17 98.53
CA LYS A 460 38.34 94.61 98.19
C LYS A 460 38.64 95.56 99.36
N ASN A 461 38.65 95.07 100.61
CA ASN A 461 38.95 95.85 101.81
C ASN A 461 40.44 95.78 102.24
N GLN A 462 41.30 95.15 101.44
CA GLN A 462 42.74 95.02 101.67
C GLN A 462 43.52 95.96 100.73
N GLU A 463 44.76 96.33 101.09
CA GLU A 463 45.62 97.13 100.19
C GLU A 463 45.88 96.39 98.87
N TYR A 464 45.73 97.12 97.76
CA TYR A 464 45.78 96.58 96.40
C TYR A 464 47.20 96.12 96.04
N THR A 465 47.53 94.87 96.32
CA THR A 465 48.83 94.24 96.01
C THR A 465 48.76 93.34 94.78
N ALA A 466 49.89 93.06 94.13
CA ALA A 466 49.94 92.21 92.92
C ALA A 466 49.33 90.81 93.15
N MET A 467 49.44 90.28 94.38
CA MET A 467 48.86 88.99 94.78
C MET A 467 47.32 89.05 94.89
N VAL A 468 46.75 90.15 95.38
CA VAL A 468 45.28 90.35 95.44
C VAL A 468 44.68 90.38 94.03
N LYS A 469 45.37 91.03 93.07
CA LYS A 469 44.95 91.04 91.66
C LYS A 469 44.94 89.63 91.04
N GLU A 470 45.96 88.81 91.29
CA GLU A 470 46.00 87.43 90.77
C GLU A 470 44.84 86.57 91.32
N ILE A 471 44.49 86.73 92.60
CA ILE A 471 43.38 86.00 93.21
C ILE A 471 42.04 86.44 92.60
N LEU A 472 41.84 87.74 92.38
CA LEU A 472 40.64 88.25 91.70
C LEU A 472 40.51 87.73 90.27
N ASP A 473 41.60 87.73 89.48
CA ASP A 473 41.59 87.17 88.12
C ASP A 473 41.26 85.65 88.14
N ARG A 474 41.75 84.89 89.12
CA ARG A 474 41.40 83.46 89.30
C ARG A 474 39.94 83.26 89.71
N LEU A 475 39.37 84.16 90.52
CA LEU A 475 37.95 84.13 90.91
C LEU A 475 37.05 84.38 89.70
N ASP A 476 37.40 85.34 88.83
CA ASP A 476 36.68 85.55 87.57
C ASP A 476 36.82 84.34 86.63
N HIS A 477 38.00 83.72 86.57
CA HIS A 477 38.18 82.46 85.84
C HIS A 477 37.29 81.34 86.39
N MET A 478 37.13 81.23 87.71
CA MET A 478 36.22 80.27 88.34
C MET A 478 34.75 80.58 88.05
N ARG A 479 34.35 81.87 88.02
CA ARG A 479 33.00 82.26 87.58
C ARG A 479 32.75 81.80 86.15
N GLN A 480 33.69 82.06 85.26
CA GLN A 480 33.59 81.67 83.86
C GLN A 480 33.50 80.15 83.71
N LEU A 481 34.36 79.39 84.40
CA LEU A 481 34.35 77.93 84.39
C LEU A 481 33.04 77.34 84.94
N ALA A 482 32.45 77.94 85.98
CA ALA A 482 31.16 77.56 86.52
C ALA A 482 30.00 77.82 85.54
N ARG A 483 30.01 78.97 84.84
CA ARG A 483 29.05 79.27 83.76
C ARG A 483 29.17 78.27 82.62
N ASP A 484 30.39 78.05 82.13
CA ASP A 484 30.67 77.13 81.03
C ASP A 484 30.22 75.71 81.37
N ARG A 485 30.44 75.26 82.61
CA ARG A 485 29.96 73.95 83.08
C ARG A 485 28.44 73.82 83.06
N THR A 486 27.71 74.85 83.46
CA THR A 486 26.24 74.87 83.43
C THR A 486 25.69 74.93 82.01
N ASN A 487 26.32 75.73 81.15
CA ASN A 487 25.98 75.82 79.73
C ASN A 487 26.20 74.47 79.03
N ASN A 488 27.36 73.83 79.23
CA ASN A 488 27.67 72.51 78.68
C ASN A 488 26.69 71.44 79.18
N THR A 489 26.30 71.48 80.46
CA THR A 489 25.32 70.52 81.03
C THR A 489 23.93 70.71 80.41
N THR A 490 23.56 71.96 80.13
CA THR A 490 22.30 72.30 79.44
C THR A 490 22.33 71.85 77.98
N GLU A 491 23.45 72.06 77.29
CA GLU A 491 23.63 71.63 75.90
C GLU A 491 23.61 70.10 75.76
N ILE A 492 24.27 69.36 76.67
CA ILE A 492 24.21 67.90 76.73
C ILE A 492 22.77 67.43 76.92
N THR A 493 22.00 68.09 77.78
CA THR A 493 20.59 67.77 78.03
C THR A 493 19.72 67.94 76.79
N ILE A 494 19.87 69.07 76.08
CA ILE A 494 19.13 69.33 74.83
C ILE A 494 19.50 68.29 73.78
N THR A 495 20.79 68.06 73.58
CA THR A 495 21.30 67.10 72.59
C THR A 495 20.80 65.69 72.88
N LEU A 496 20.80 65.27 74.15
CA LEU A 496 20.35 63.95 74.56
C LEU A 496 18.83 63.79 74.38
N SER A 497 18.04 64.82 74.71
CA SER A 497 16.60 64.85 74.44
C SER A 497 16.29 64.74 72.95
N ASP A 498 17.01 65.47 72.10
CA ASP A 498 16.84 65.42 70.64
C ASP A 498 17.23 64.05 70.07
N LEU A 499 18.31 63.43 70.57
CA LEU A 499 18.72 62.08 70.19
C LEU A 499 17.67 61.03 70.54
N PHE A 500 17.10 61.06 71.75
CA PHE A 500 16.08 60.10 72.15
C PHE A 500 14.75 60.32 71.42
N LYS A 501 14.35 61.57 71.16
CA LYS A 501 13.18 61.89 70.34
C LYS A 501 13.35 61.40 68.90
N SER A 502 14.55 61.58 68.33
CA SER A 502 14.92 61.05 67.02
C SER A 502 14.85 59.51 66.99
N LEU A 503 15.40 58.83 68.01
CA LEU A 503 15.35 57.38 68.15
C LEU A 503 13.91 56.85 68.24
N HIS A 504 13.05 57.51 69.01
CA HIS A 504 11.63 57.18 69.10
C HIS A 504 10.94 57.28 67.74
N ASN A 505 11.11 58.41 67.03
CA ASN A 505 10.55 58.60 65.69
C ASN A 505 11.04 57.52 64.70
N GLN A 506 12.35 57.23 64.69
CA GLN A 506 12.92 56.18 63.83
C GLN A 506 12.36 54.79 64.14
N SER A 507 12.11 54.50 65.43
CA SER A 507 11.53 53.23 65.86
C SER A 507 10.06 53.10 65.41
N SER A 508 9.29 54.19 65.50
CA SER A 508 7.92 54.26 64.99
C SER A 508 7.87 54.06 63.47
N ASP A 509 8.72 54.76 62.71
CA ASP A 509 8.80 54.63 61.25
C ASP A 509 9.14 53.18 60.85
N LEU A 510 10.07 52.53 61.55
CA LEU A 510 10.44 51.13 61.31
C LEU A 510 9.28 50.17 61.62
N SER A 511 8.47 50.47 62.64
CA SER A 511 7.25 49.72 62.97
C SER A 511 6.22 49.81 61.85
N ASP A 512 5.98 51.02 61.32
CA ASP A 512 5.05 51.26 60.23
C ASP A 512 5.50 50.61 58.91
N ILE A 513 6.79 50.69 58.58
CA ILE A 513 7.38 50.00 57.43
C ILE A 513 7.17 48.48 57.55
N SER A 514 7.45 47.91 58.73
CA SER A 514 7.30 46.47 58.97
C SER A 514 5.83 46.03 58.85
N LYS A 515 4.89 46.83 59.37
CA LYS A 515 3.45 46.60 59.27
C LYS A 515 2.96 46.65 57.81
N SER A 516 3.42 47.63 57.04
CA SER A 516 3.11 47.74 55.61
C SER A 516 3.65 46.55 54.81
N LEU A 517 4.88 46.12 55.11
CA LEU A 517 5.47 44.92 54.50
C LEU A 517 4.65 43.67 54.81
N LEU A 518 4.24 43.46 56.07
CA LEU A 518 3.39 42.34 56.46
C LEU A 518 2.02 42.34 55.74
N GLN A 519 1.42 43.52 55.55
CA GLN A 519 0.17 43.65 54.78
C GLN A 519 0.35 43.29 53.30
N HIS A 520 1.49 43.63 52.69
CA HIS A 520 1.80 43.21 51.33
C HIS A 520 2.04 41.71 51.23
N LEU A 521 2.75 41.12 52.20
CA LEU A 521 2.99 39.68 52.26
C LEU A 521 1.71 38.87 52.48
N ALA A 522 0.72 39.41 53.21
CA ALA A 522 -0.58 38.76 53.44
C ALA A 522 -1.43 38.55 52.18
N LYS A 523 -1.08 39.19 51.05
CA LYS A 523 -1.73 38.96 49.75
C LYS A 523 -1.32 37.63 49.13
N PHE A 524 -0.22 37.04 49.59
CA PHE A 524 0.26 35.75 49.13
C PHE A 524 -0.27 34.64 50.04
N LYS A 525 -0.72 33.54 49.42
CA LYS A 525 -1.05 32.32 50.14
C LYS A 525 0.22 31.50 50.30
N LEU A 526 0.79 31.56 51.50
CA LEU A 526 1.99 30.83 51.89
C LEU A 526 1.60 29.43 52.39
N GLY A 527 2.49 28.47 52.18
CA GLY A 527 2.39 27.16 52.81
C GLY A 527 2.83 27.25 54.27
N ASN A 528 2.12 26.55 55.17
CA ASN A 528 2.56 26.38 56.56
C ASN A 528 3.90 25.68 56.67
#